data_AF-A0A538EMR2-F1
#
_entry.id   AF-A0A538EMR2-F1
#
_cell.length_a   1.000
_cell.length_b   1.000
_cell.length_c   1.000
_cell.angle_alpha   90.00
_cell.angle_beta   90.00
_cell.angle_gamma   90.00
#
_symmetry.space_group_name_H-M   'P 1'
#
loop_
_entity.id
_entity.type
_entity.pdbx_description
1 polymer ?
#
loop_
_entity_poly.entity_id
_entity_poly.type
_entity_poly.pdbx_seq_one_letter_code
_entity_poly.pdbx_strand_id
1 'polypeptide(L)'
;VQVGSAMAYRGIPLQSPYCGAKQALKGFQESVRTELRNKGSHVHLTMVQLPGLNTPQFEHGRAKMPRKPQPVPPVYEPEVAARAVYWAAHHRRREIYVGIPTLYTILGNKIAPWFADWYLARTAVDGQQTDEPLNGDRRPDNLFEPVPRDEGAHGPFDARAHDHSPQLWLTEHRGWIAAGALAAGVAAAAGAAARAGRG
;
A
#
# COMPACT_ATOMS: atom_id res chain seq x y z
N VAL A 1 3.16 11.83 -8.66
CA VAL A 1 2.70 10.59 -8.00
C VAL A 1 2.55 10.87 -6.52
N GLN A 2 1.44 10.47 -5.90
CA GLN A 2 1.18 10.70 -4.48
C GLN A 2 1.38 9.39 -3.71
N VAL A 3 2.22 9.40 -2.68
CA VAL A 3 2.41 8.25 -1.80
C VAL A 3 1.33 8.23 -0.72
N GLY A 4 0.37 7.32 -0.90
CA GLY A 4 -0.73 7.06 0.02
C GLY A 4 -0.47 5.87 0.94
N SER A 5 -1.51 5.46 1.66
CA SER A 5 -1.56 4.26 2.50
C SER A 5 -2.98 3.70 2.52
N ALA A 6 -3.14 2.41 2.81
CA ALA A 6 -4.43 1.80 3.13
C ALA A 6 -5.23 2.61 4.19
N MET A 7 -4.51 3.33 5.05
CA MET A 7 -5.05 4.17 6.12
C MET A 7 -5.80 5.41 5.62
N ALA A 8 -5.68 5.74 4.33
CA ALA A 8 -6.52 6.72 3.64
C ALA A 8 -7.98 6.25 3.43
N TYR A 9 -8.28 4.97 3.68
CA TYR A 9 -9.63 4.40 3.56
C TYR A 9 -10.15 3.83 4.88
N ARG A 10 -9.24 3.36 5.73
CA ARG A 10 -9.58 2.76 7.02
C ARG A 10 -8.59 3.18 8.09
N GLY A 11 -9.07 3.91 9.09
CA GLY A 11 -8.27 4.24 10.26
C GLY A 11 -7.94 2.99 11.10
N ILE A 12 -6.80 3.02 11.77
CA ILE A 12 -6.38 2.02 12.76
C ILE A 12 -6.00 2.75 14.07
N PRO A 13 -6.03 2.08 15.23
CA PRO A 13 -5.65 2.71 16.49
C PRO A 13 -4.19 3.17 16.49
N LEU A 14 -3.84 4.07 17.41
CA LEU A 14 -2.48 4.63 17.63
C LEU A 14 -1.97 5.61 16.55
N GLN A 15 -2.67 5.73 15.41
CA GLN A 15 -2.24 6.54 14.28
C GLN A 15 -3.27 7.57 13.82
N SER A 16 -4.16 8.05 14.71
CA SER A 16 -5.25 8.94 14.32
C SER A 16 -4.81 10.21 13.55
N PRO A 17 -3.71 10.92 13.90
CA PRO A 17 -3.27 12.07 13.11
C PRO A 17 -2.81 11.66 11.70
N TYR A 18 -2.10 10.54 11.59
CA TYR A 18 -1.62 10.01 10.32
C TYR A 18 -2.78 9.53 9.43
N CYS A 19 -3.76 8.81 9.99
CA CYS A 19 -4.98 8.42 9.28
C CYS A 19 -5.74 9.63 8.75
N GLY A 20 -5.94 10.65 9.59
CA GLY A 20 -6.60 11.89 9.20
C GLY A 20 -5.86 12.59 8.05
N ALA A 21 -4.54 12.73 8.15
CA ALA A 21 -3.71 13.29 7.09
C ALA A 21 -3.82 12.50 5.77
N LYS A 22 -3.75 11.15 5.81
CA LYS A 22 -3.85 10.32 4.60
C LYS A 22 -5.25 10.38 3.96
N GLN A 23 -6.31 10.47 4.76
CA GLN A 23 -7.67 10.73 4.24
C GLN A 23 -7.79 12.11 3.59
N ALA A 24 -7.24 13.15 4.23
CA ALA A 24 -7.23 14.51 3.70
C ALA A 24 -6.49 14.59 2.35
N LEU A 25 -5.31 13.96 2.24
CA LEU A 25 -4.56 13.89 0.99
C LEU A 25 -5.33 13.17 -0.12
N LYS A 26 -6.08 12.11 0.21
CA LYS A 26 -6.97 11.44 -0.74
C LYS A 26 -8.06 12.40 -1.24
N GLY A 27 -8.78 13.05 -0.32
CA GLY A 27 -9.85 13.99 -0.67
C GLY A 27 -9.34 15.15 -1.52
N PHE A 28 -8.21 15.74 -1.15
CA PHE A 28 -7.52 16.77 -1.92
C PHE A 28 -7.22 16.29 -3.34
N GLN A 29 -6.60 15.12 -3.50
CA GLN A 29 -6.25 14.61 -4.82
C GLN A 29 -7.48 14.30 -5.68
N GLU A 30 -8.58 13.86 -5.07
CA GLU A 30 -9.84 13.62 -5.79
C GLU A 30 -10.43 14.91 -6.36
N SER A 31 -10.41 15.99 -5.57
CA SER A 31 -10.83 17.34 -6.00
C SER A 31 -9.94 17.89 -7.11
N VAL A 32 -8.61 17.94 -6.92
CA VAL A 32 -7.66 18.45 -7.93
C VAL A 32 -7.78 17.69 -9.25
N ARG A 33 -8.00 16.37 -9.20
CA ARG A 33 -8.20 15.57 -10.43
C ARG A 33 -9.40 16.05 -11.24
N THR A 34 -10.52 16.37 -10.60
CA THR A 34 -11.71 16.88 -11.31
C THR A 34 -11.47 18.28 -11.88
N GLU A 35 -10.74 19.14 -11.16
CA GLU A 35 -10.36 20.46 -11.65
C GLU A 35 -9.44 20.38 -12.87
N LEU A 36 -8.42 19.51 -12.83
CA LEU A 36 -7.51 19.28 -13.96
C LEU A 36 -8.27 18.79 -15.20
N ARG A 37 -9.25 17.90 -15.01
CA ARG A 37 -10.13 17.44 -16.09
C ARG A 37 -10.98 18.56 -16.67
N ASN A 38 -11.59 19.37 -15.82
CA ASN A 38 -12.38 20.52 -16.24
C ASN A 38 -11.55 21.52 -17.06
N LYS A 39 -10.27 21.67 -16.73
CA LYS A 39 -9.31 22.53 -17.45
C LYS A 39 -8.70 21.88 -18.70
N GLY A 40 -9.06 20.64 -19.05
CA GLY A 40 -8.43 19.92 -20.16
C GLY A 40 -6.93 19.67 -19.97
N SER A 41 -6.43 19.66 -18.72
CA SER A 41 -5.01 19.53 -18.42
C SER A 41 -4.47 18.13 -18.75
N HIS A 42 -3.25 18.07 -19.28
CA HIS A 42 -2.51 16.82 -19.52
C HIS A 42 -1.75 16.31 -18.27
N VAL A 43 -1.92 16.95 -17.11
CA VAL A 43 -1.34 16.48 -15.85
C VAL A 43 -2.13 15.28 -15.31
N HIS A 44 -1.43 14.18 -15.06
CA HIS A 44 -2.02 12.96 -14.49
C HIS A 44 -1.62 12.77 -13.04
N LEU A 45 -2.62 12.45 -12.21
CA LEU A 45 -2.44 12.16 -10.80
C LEU A 45 -2.68 10.67 -10.52
N THR A 46 -1.69 10.01 -9.94
CA THR A 46 -1.73 8.61 -9.48
C THR A 46 -1.44 8.59 -7.98
N MET A 47 -2.28 7.90 -7.21
CA MET A 47 -2.00 7.61 -5.79
C MET A 47 -1.53 6.16 -5.64
N VAL A 48 -0.44 5.95 -4.93
CA VAL A 48 0.13 4.62 -4.64
C VAL A 48 -0.12 4.32 -3.17
N GLN A 49 -1.00 3.37 -2.87
CA GLN A 49 -1.33 2.96 -1.51
C GLN A 49 -0.33 1.91 -1.05
N LEU A 50 0.59 2.31 -0.19
CA LEU A 50 1.64 1.44 0.33
C LEU A 50 1.15 0.62 1.56
N PRO A 51 1.64 -0.62 1.72
CA PRO A 51 1.38 -1.47 2.88
C PRO A 51 2.36 -1.10 4.02
N GLY A 52 2.43 -1.95 5.06
CA GLY A 52 3.54 -1.91 6.00
C GLY A 52 4.86 -2.21 5.29
N LEU A 53 5.84 -1.30 5.43
CA LEU A 53 7.15 -1.41 4.78
C LEU A 53 8.25 -1.56 5.82
N ASN A 54 9.25 -2.37 5.47
CA ASN A 54 10.49 -2.52 6.23
C ASN A 54 11.42 -1.33 5.98
N THR A 55 11.08 -0.17 6.52
CA THR A 55 11.95 1.02 6.48
C THR A 55 12.45 1.38 7.88
N PRO A 56 13.53 2.17 8.00
CA PRO A 56 14.03 2.64 9.29
C PRO A 56 13.06 3.52 10.08
N GLN A 57 11.88 3.87 9.56
CA GLN A 57 10.93 4.77 10.23
C GLN A 57 10.60 4.33 11.67
N PHE A 58 10.62 3.03 11.94
CA PHE A 58 10.32 2.46 13.25
C PHE A 58 11.51 2.53 14.22
N GLU A 59 12.72 2.80 13.72
CA GLU A 59 13.96 2.92 14.47
C GLU A 59 14.23 4.34 14.95
N HIS A 60 13.70 5.37 14.27
CA HIS A 60 13.83 6.78 14.69
C HIS A 60 12.49 7.55 14.81
N GLY A 61 11.35 6.96 14.46
CA GLY A 61 10.05 7.60 14.67
C GLY A 61 9.68 7.72 16.15
N ARG A 62 9.25 8.92 16.58
CA ARG A 62 8.79 9.14 17.96
C ARG A 62 7.62 8.22 18.29
N ALA A 63 7.78 7.41 19.34
CA ALA A 63 6.76 6.50 19.82
C ALA A 63 6.47 6.77 21.30
N LYS A 64 5.19 6.73 21.68
CA LYS A 64 4.72 6.79 23.07
C LYS A 64 4.11 5.47 23.52
N MET A 65 4.41 4.40 22.79
CA MET A 65 3.93 3.04 23.06
C MET A 65 4.84 2.35 24.08
N PRO A 66 4.33 1.35 24.85
CA PRO A 66 5.15 0.63 25.81
C PRO A 66 6.22 -0.25 25.16
N ARG A 67 5.98 -0.74 23.94
CA ARG A 67 6.89 -1.62 23.19
C ARG A 67 7.35 -0.98 21.88
N LYS A 68 8.48 -1.45 21.33
CA LYS A 68 9.04 -0.88 20.10
C LYS A 68 8.04 -0.99 18.95
N PRO A 69 7.86 0.07 18.15
CA PRO A 69 6.91 0.05 17.05
C PRO A 69 7.39 -0.88 15.93
N GLN A 70 6.46 -1.43 15.17
CA GLN A 70 6.75 -2.20 13.96
C GLN A 70 5.66 -1.97 12.88
N PRO A 71 5.95 -2.25 11.60
CA PRO A 71 4.92 -2.22 10.57
C PRO A 71 3.86 -3.28 10.84
N VAL A 72 2.60 -2.94 10.57
CA VAL A 72 1.50 -3.91 10.66
C VAL A 72 1.73 -5.02 9.60
N PRO A 73 1.82 -6.30 10.00
CA PRO A 73 2.02 -7.38 9.05
C PRO A 73 0.87 -7.50 8.04
N PRO A 74 1.14 -8.03 6.83
CA PRO A 74 2.45 -8.44 6.30
C PRO A 74 3.34 -7.25 5.93
N VAL A 75 4.64 -7.44 6.14
CA VAL A 75 5.68 -6.44 5.88
C VAL A 75 6.28 -6.67 4.49
N TYR A 76 6.56 -5.60 3.76
CA TYR A 76 7.21 -5.65 2.44
C TYR A 76 8.51 -4.86 2.43
N GLU A 77 9.45 -5.28 1.59
CA GLU A 77 10.70 -4.53 1.44
C GLU A 77 10.51 -3.17 0.75
N PRO A 78 11.40 -2.18 1.03
CA PRO A 78 11.37 -0.85 0.40
C PRO A 78 11.34 -0.90 -1.13
N GLU A 79 12.00 -1.88 -1.75
CA GLU A 79 12.08 -2.05 -3.21
C GLU A 79 10.69 -2.31 -3.81
N VAL A 80 9.77 -2.95 -3.07
CA VAL A 80 8.40 -3.15 -3.52
C VAL A 80 7.70 -1.80 -3.69
N ALA A 81 7.87 -0.89 -2.73
CA ALA A 81 7.33 0.46 -2.83
C ALA A 81 8.03 1.27 -3.93
N ALA A 82 9.35 1.17 -4.04
CA ALA A 82 10.13 1.86 -5.06
C ALA A 82 9.68 1.48 -6.47
N ARG A 83 9.55 0.18 -6.75
CA ARG A 83 9.04 -0.32 -8.04
C ARG A 83 7.63 0.17 -8.32
N ALA A 84 6.74 0.11 -7.33
CA ALA A 84 5.36 0.59 -7.49
C ALA A 84 5.29 2.10 -7.82
N VAL A 85 6.07 2.92 -7.12
CA VAL A 85 6.11 4.38 -7.35
C VAL A 85 6.73 4.70 -8.70
N TYR A 86 7.83 4.03 -9.07
CA TYR A 86 8.46 4.17 -10.38
C TYR A 86 7.49 3.81 -11.50
N TRP A 87 6.86 2.63 -11.42
CA TRP A 87 5.88 2.19 -12.40
C TRP A 87 4.70 3.17 -12.49
N ALA A 88 4.21 3.68 -11.35
CA ALA A 88 3.14 4.67 -11.29
C ALA A 88 3.47 6.00 -11.99
N ALA A 89 4.75 6.39 -12.02
CA ALA A 89 5.18 7.62 -12.68
C ALA A 89 5.08 7.52 -14.21
N HIS A 90 5.24 6.31 -14.75
CA HIS A 90 5.21 6.05 -16.19
C HIS A 90 3.83 5.56 -16.70
N HIS A 91 2.90 5.24 -15.80
CA HIS A 91 1.60 4.68 -16.16
C HIS A 91 0.44 5.52 -15.62
N ARG A 92 -0.51 5.86 -16.50
CA ARG A 92 -1.69 6.69 -16.18
C ARG A 92 -2.77 5.89 -15.46
N ARG A 93 -2.55 5.58 -14.17
CA ARG A 93 -3.51 4.90 -13.31
C ARG A 93 -4.10 5.87 -12.29
N ARG A 94 -5.38 5.68 -11.95
CA ARG A 94 -6.01 6.47 -10.90
C ARG A 94 -5.36 6.19 -9.54
N GLU A 95 -5.27 4.91 -9.22
CA GLU A 95 -4.79 4.37 -7.95
C GLU A 95 -4.08 3.03 -8.20
N ILE A 96 -3.05 2.78 -7.40
CA ILE A 96 -2.30 1.53 -7.34
C ILE A 96 -2.32 1.07 -5.88
N TYR A 97 -2.65 -0.19 -5.66
CA TYR A 97 -2.65 -0.81 -4.34
C TYR A 97 -1.50 -1.79 -4.28
N VAL A 98 -0.62 -1.60 -3.30
CA VAL A 98 0.56 -2.45 -3.10
C VAL A 98 0.28 -3.37 -1.92
N GLY A 99 0.36 -4.68 -2.14
CA GLY A 99 0.06 -5.70 -1.14
C GLY A 99 -1.43 -6.01 -0.96
N ILE A 100 -1.73 -7.31 -0.95
CA ILE A 100 -3.07 -7.89 -0.80
C ILE A 100 -3.88 -7.35 0.40
N PRO A 101 -3.28 -7.09 1.58
CA PRO A 101 -4.01 -6.57 2.74
C PRO A 101 -4.71 -5.24 2.46
N THR A 102 -4.09 -4.37 1.65
CA THR A 102 -4.67 -3.07 1.29
C THR A 102 -6.03 -3.25 0.62
N LEU A 103 -6.21 -4.27 -0.21
CA LEU A 103 -7.47 -4.56 -0.87
C LEU A 103 -8.52 -5.10 0.11
N TYR A 104 -8.14 -6.03 0.99
CA TYR A 104 -9.03 -6.62 1.98
C TYR A 104 -9.48 -5.62 3.04
N THR A 105 -8.60 -4.75 3.53
CA THR A 105 -8.96 -3.70 4.48
C THR A 105 -9.99 -2.73 3.88
N ILE A 106 -9.82 -2.35 2.60
CA ILE A 106 -10.74 -1.44 1.91
C ILE A 106 -12.09 -2.11 1.66
N LEU A 107 -12.09 -3.36 1.20
CA LEU A 107 -13.33 -4.07 0.88
C LEU A 107 -14.07 -4.54 2.13
N GLY A 108 -13.35 -5.04 3.14
CA GLY A 108 -13.90 -5.47 4.42
C GLY A 108 -14.58 -4.34 5.19
N ASN A 109 -13.97 -3.14 5.21
CA ASN A 109 -14.59 -1.98 5.85
C ASN A 109 -15.90 -1.53 5.17
N LYS A 110 -16.03 -1.74 3.86
CA LYS A 110 -17.27 -1.41 3.13
C LYS A 110 -18.40 -2.40 3.41
N ILE A 111 -18.08 -3.64 3.75
CA ILE A 111 -19.07 -4.72 3.91
C ILE A 111 -19.49 -4.89 5.37
N ALA A 112 -18.55 -4.87 6.31
CA ALA A 112 -18.81 -5.11 7.74
C ALA A 112 -17.92 -4.21 8.62
N PRO A 113 -18.20 -2.90 8.69
CA PRO A 113 -17.38 -1.95 9.45
C PRO A 113 -17.32 -2.28 10.94
N TRP A 114 -18.42 -2.75 11.56
CA TRP A 114 -18.45 -3.14 12.97
C TRP A 114 -17.51 -4.30 13.29
N PHE A 115 -17.41 -5.28 12.37
CA PHE A 115 -16.50 -6.41 12.53
C PHE A 115 -15.05 -5.94 12.39
N ALA A 116 -14.78 -5.05 11.42
CA ALA A 116 -13.46 -4.45 11.27
C ALA A 116 -13.06 -3.61 12.49
N ASP A 117 -13.99 -2.86 13.10
CA ASP A 117 -13.77 -2.14 14.35
C ASP A 117 -13.43 -3.10 15.49
N TRP A 118 -14.25 -4.13 15.72
CA TRP A 118 -14.01 -5.14 16.74
C TRP A 118 -12.66 -5.85 16.56
N TYR A 119 -12.38 -6.29 15.34
CA TYR A 119 -11.15 -7.01 15.02
C TYR A 119 -9.91 -6.12 15.23
N LEU A 120 -9.92 -4.89 14.72
CA LEU A 120 -8.80 -3.96 14.87
C LEU A 120 -8.63 -3.50 16.32
N ALA A 121 -9.72 -3.30 17.07
CA ALA A 121 -9.64 -3.00 18.50
C ALA A 121 -8.94 -4.12 19.27
N ARG A 122 -9.13 -5.38 18.86
CA ARG A 122 -8.56 -6.55 19.53
C ARG A 122 -7.13 -6.89 19.09
N THR A 123 -6.71 -6.51 17.87
CA THR A 123 -5.45 -7.01 17.27
C THR A 123 -4.48 -5.92 16.85
N ALA A 124 -4.94 -4.73 16.45
CA ALA A 124 -4.10 -3.75 15.79
C ALA A 124 -3.22 -2.93 16.75
N VAL A 125 -3.57 -2.86 18.04
CA VAL A 125 -2.73 -2.19 19.06
C VAL A 125 -1.46 -3.00 19.29
N ASP A 126 -1.60 -4.30 19.51
CA ASP A 126 -0.45 -5.20 19.71
C ASP A 126 0.26 -5.51 18.39
N GLY A 127 -0.46 -5.62 17.28
CA GLY A 127 0.15 -5.87 15.96
C GLY A 127 1.12 -4.78 15.48
N GLN A 128 1.00 -3.56 16.02
CA GLN A 128 1.90 -2.43 15.75
C GLN A 128 3.13 -2.38 16.66
N GLN A 129 3.30 -3.37 17.53
CA GLN A 129 4.36 -3.43 18.52
C GLN A 129 5.12 -4.75 18.43
N THR A 130 6.43 -4.70 18.66
CA THR A 130 7.24 -5.90 18.92
C THR A 130 7.02 -6.37 20.37
N ASP A 131 7.67 -7.47 20.75
CA ASP A 131 7.72 -7.90 22.16
C ASP A 131 8.81 -7.21 22.98
N GLU A 132 9.62 -6.36 22.35
CA GLU A 132 10.69 -5.63 23.03
C GLU A 132 10.17 -4.32 23.65
N PRO A 133 10.57 -3.98 24.88
CA PRO A 133 10.20 -2.72 25.50
C PRO A 133 10.77 -1.54 24.71
N LEU A 134 9.99 -0.46 24.63
CA LEU A 134 10.50 0.81 24.14
C LEU A 134 11.35 1.42 25.27
N ASN A 135 12.66 1.57 25.06
CA ASN A 135 13.59 2.10 26.06
C ASN A 135 13.45 3.62 26.30
N GLY A 136 12.23 4.10 26.57
CA GLY A 136 11.89 5.45 27.05
C GLY A 136 12.49 6.64 26.30
N ASP A 137 12.51 7.80 26.96
CA ASP A 137 13.02 9.10 26.48
C ASP A 137 14.51 9.13 26.07
N ARG A 138 15.20 7.99 26.05
CA ARG A 138 16.62 7.86 25.70
C ARG A 138 16.87 7.46 24.25
N ARG A 139 15.83 7.07 23.50
CA ARG A 139 15.95 6.78 22.08
C ARG A 139 15.89 8.09 21.28
N PRO A 140 16.91 8.41 20.46
CA PRO A 140 16.83 9.54 19.53
C PRO A 140 15.60 9.37 18.62
N ASP A 141 14.88 10.46 18.39
CA ASP A 141 13.73 10.46 17.50
C ASP A 141 13.77 11.64 16.52
N ASN A 142 13.05 11.51 15.41
CA ASN A 142 13.07 12.47 14.32
C ASN A 142 11.86 13.43 14.28
N LEU A 143 11.11 13.61 15.38
CA LEU A 143 9.90 14.43 15.33
C LEU A 143 10.20 15.94 15.19
N PHE A 144 11.20 16.42 15.93
CA PHE A 144 11.55 17.85 15.96
C PHE A 144 12.89 18.15 15.31
N GLU A 145 13.83 17.21 15.38
CA GLU A 145 15.18 17.36 14.84
C GLU A 145 15.56 16.10 14.07
N PRO A 146 16.37 16.18 13.01
CA PRO A 146 16.88 15.00 12.34
C PRO A 146 17.81 14.20 13.26
N VAL A 147 17.76 12.86 13.16
CA VAL A 147 18.76 12.00 13.79
C VAL A 147 20.02 12.01 12.91
N PRO A 148 21.22 12.32 13.45
CA PRO A 148 22.44 12.51 12.65
C PRO A 148 23.07 11.17 12.24
N ARG A 149 22.34 10.36 11.47
CA ARG A 149 22.74 9.06 10.95
C ARG A 149 22.09 8.81 9.59
N ASP A 150 22.83 8.15 8.70
CA ASP A 150 22.24 7.52 7.52
C ASP A 150 21.70 6.14 7.91
N GLU A 151 20.39 6.01 7.89
CA GLU A 151 19.69 4.77 8.26
C GLU A 151 19.53 3.81 7.06
N GLY A 152 19.91 4.23 5.85
CA GLY A 152 19.66 3.47 4.64
C GLY A 152 18.16 3.32 4.31
N ALA A 153 17.83 2.34 3.47
CA ALA A 153 16.45 2.10 3.03
C ALA A 153 15.71 1.03 3.84
N HIS A 154 16.46 0.05 4.38
CA HIS A 154 15.91 -1.13 5.06
C HIS A 154 15.82 -0.91 6.57
N GLY A 155 14.68 -1.30 7.13
CA GLY A 155 14.52 -1.42 8.58
C GLY A 155 15.00 -2.79 9.11
N PRO A 156 14.80 -3.06 10.40
CA PRO A 156 15.28 -4.28 11.05
C PRO A 156 14.39 -5.51 10.80
N PHE A 157 13.48 -5.47 9.82
CA PHE A 157 12.45 -6.50 9.61
C PHE A 157 12.71 -7.40 8.40
N ASP A 158 13.92 -7.42 7.84
CA ASP A 158 14.27 -8.19 6.64
C ASP A 158 13.84 -9.66 6.73
N ALA A 159 14.02 -10.29 7.90
CA ALA A 159 13.68 -11.71 8.13
C ALA A 159 12.18 -12.04 7.99
N ARG A 160 11.29 -11.04 7.98
CA ARG A 160 9.83 -11.23 7.87
C ARG A 160 9.21 -10.41 6.75
N ALA A 161 10.02 -9.68 5.99
CA ALA A 161 9.55 -8.83 4.92
C ALA A 161 9.51 -9.59 3.59
N HIS A 162 8.59 -9.19 2.73
CA HIS A 162 8.41 -9.77 1.40
C HIS A 162 9.06 -8.89 0.33
N ASP A 163 9.97 -9.47 -0.45
CA ASP A 163 10.64 -8.80 -1.57
C ASP A 163 9.73 -8.59 -2.78
N HIS A 164 8.58 -9.26 -2.81
CA HIS A 164 7.68 -9.30 -3.96
C HIS A 164 6.22 -9.15 -3.53
N SER A 165 5.41 -8.55 -4.42
CA SER A 165 3.96 -8.46 -4.24
C SER A 165 3.26 -9.00 -5.48
N PRO A 166 2.62 -10.19 -5.41
CA PRO A 166 1.88 -10.76 -6.54
C PRO A 166 0.79 -9.82 -7.08
N GLN A 167 0.16 -9.04 -6.21
CA GLN A 167 -0.82 -8.02 -6.59
C GLN A 167 -0.18 -6.88 -7.40
N LEU A 168 1.00 -6.40 -6.97
CA LEU A 168 1.73 -5.38 -7.72
C LEU A 168 2.12 -5.93 -9.08
N TRP A 169 2.70 -7.13 -9.13
CA TRP A 169 3.06 -7.80 -10.37
C TRP A 169 1.86 -7.90 -11.33
N LEU A 170 0.70 -8.34 -10.83
CA LEU A 170 -0.54 -8.40 -11.62
C LEU A 170 -0.94 -7.02 -12.16
N THR A 171 -0.81 -5.98 -11.33
CA THR A 171 -1.13 -4.60 -11.70
C THR A 171 -0.21 -4.09 -12.80
N GLU A 172 1.08 -4.40 -12.72
CA GLU A 172 2.10 -4.01 -13.69
C GLU A 172 1.92 -4.75 -15.03
N HIS A 173 1.49 -6.02 -14.99
CA HIS A 173 1.40 -6.90 -16.16
C HIS A 173 -0.03 -7.04 -16.73
N ARG A 174 -1.02 -6.33 -16.17
CA ARG A 174 -2.44 -6.43 -16.57
C ARG A 174 -2.70 -6.32 -18.08
N GLY A 175 -1.93 -5.51 -18.79
CA GLY A 175 -2.08 -5.31 -20.24
C GLY A 175 -1.72 -6.56 -21.02
N TRP A 176 -0.57 -7.14 -20.70
CA TRP A 176 -0.09 -8.41 -21.26
C TRP A 176 -0.99 -9.58 -20.89
N ILE A 177 -1.48 -9.61 -19.65
CA ILE A 177 -2.41 -10.65 -19.19
C ILE A 177 -3.73 -10.57 -19.97
N ALA A 178 -4.30 -9.38 -20.13
CA ALA A 178 -5.51 -9.19 -20.92
C ALA A 178 -5.29 -9.59 -22.40
N ALA A 179 -4.15 -9.21 -22.99
CA ALA A 179 -3.80 -9.58 -24.36
C ALA A 179 -3.64 -11.10 -24.52
N GLY A 180 -2.95 -11.76 -23.59
CA GLY A 180 -2.77 -13.21 -23.60
C GLY A 180 -4.10 -13.97 -23.41
N ALA A 181 -4.96 -13.50 -22.51
CA ALA A 181 -6.29 -14.08 -22.31
C ALA A 181 -7.16 -13.94 -23.58
N LEU A 182 -7.11 -12.79 -24.25
CA LEU A 182 -7.81 -12.58 -25.52
C LEU A 182 -7.30 -13.52 -26.62
N ALA A 183 -5.97 -13.63 -26.78
CA ALA A 183 -5.36 -14.52 -27.77
C ALA A 183 -5.73 -15.98 -27.53
N ALA A 184 -5.70 -16.44 -26.27
CA ALA A 184 -6.11 -17.79 -25.89
C ALA A 184 -7.60 -18.04 -26.20
N GLY A 185 -8.48 -17.07 -25.91
CA GLY A 185 -9.90 -17.14 -26.23
C GLY A 185 -10.17 -17.26 -27.73
N VAL A 186 -9.46 -16.46 -28.55
CA VAL A 186 -9.56 -16.51 -30.01
C VAL A 186 -9.09 -17.87 -30.54
N ALA A 187 -7.96 -18.38 -30.05
CA ALA A 187 -7.44 -19.69 -30.45
C ALA A 187 -8.40 -20.83 -30.08
N ALA A 188 -8.99 -20.79 -28.88
CA ALA A 188 -9.97 -21.77 -28.44
C ALA A 188 -11.25 -21.75 -29.30
N ALA A 189 -11.75 -20.56 -29.63
CA ALA A 189 -12.92 -20.39 -30.50
C ALA A 189 -12.65 -20.90 -31.93
N ALA A 190 -11.49 -20.57 -32.50
CA ALA A 190 -11.08 -21.04 -33.82
C ALA A 190 -10.91 -22.58 -33.85
N GLY A 191 -10.31 -23.16 -32.80
CA GLY A 191 -10.17 -24.62 -32.66
C GLY A 191 -11.51 -25.33 -32.51
N ALA A 192 -12.47 -24.75 -31.79
CA ALA A 192 -13.82 -25.28 -31.68
C ALA A 192 -14.58 -25.23 -33.03
N ALA A 193 -14.49 -24.10 -33.76
CA ALA A 193 -15.11 -23.94 -35.07
C ALA A 193 -14.53 -24.92 -36.11
N ALA A 194 -13.20 -25.11 -36.12
CA ALA A 194 -12.53 -26.05 -37.02
C ALA A 194 -12.90 -27.52 -36.75
N ARG A 195 -13.23 -27.87 -35.49
CA ARG A 195 -13.75 -29.21 -35.14
C ARG A 195 -15.21 -29.38 -35.54
N ALA A 196 -16.04 -28.35 -35.37
CA ALA A 196 -17.46 -28.38 -35.73
C ALA A 196 -17.69 -28.47 -37.25
N GLY A 197 -16.82 -27.88 -38.07
CA GLY A 197 -16.92 -27.95 -39.54
C GLY A 197 -16.36 -29.24 -40.17
N ARG A 198 -15.85 -30.18 -39.37
CA ARG A 198 -15.27 -31.47 -39.83
C ARG A 198 -16.16 -32.68 -39.52
N GLY A 199 -17.30 -32.49 -38.86
CA GLY A 199 -18.32 -33.52 -38.63
C GLY A 199 -19.55 -33.24 -39.47
#